data_AF-A0A354PGQ6-F1
#
_entry.id   AF-A0A354PGQ6-F1
#
_cell.length_a   1.000
_cell.length_b   1.000
_cell.length_c   1.000
_cell.angle_alpha   90.00
_cell.angle_beta   90.00
_cell.angle_gamma   90.00
#
_symmetry.space_group_name_H-M   'P 1'
#
loop_
_entity.id
_entity.type
_entity.pdbx_description
1 polymer ?
#
loop_
_entity_poly.entity_id
_entity_poly.type
_entity_poly.pdbx_seq_one_letter_code
_entity_poly.pdbx_strand_id
1 'polypeptide(L)'
;MKSQLELVREFHRKIEEVISDEPRLLDHQVEFDRGLAQDLRTIIEIRRSKSGNRSEVTKRALMAIEELAEWIEAHNDDDLVAAADAWADRMYLLLGDAIVSGMPAEALLDEVHRSNMTKIAANEQTGKGTKANGFQSPNIQTILDQKRKQSTQ
;
A
#
# COMPACT_ATOMS: atom_id res chain seq x y z
N MET A 1 15.94 16.42 -3.06
CA MET A 1 15.45 15.12 -2.57
C MET A 1 14.36 14.67 -3.53
N LYS A 2 14.36 13.42 -4.01
CA LYS A 2 13.26 12.90 -4.85
C LYS A 2 11.99 12.80 -3.99
N SER A 3 10.81 12.99 -4.58
CA SER A 3 9.56 12.70 -3.88
C SER A 3 9.37 11.18 -3.75
N GLN A 4 8.55 10.75 -2.80
CA GLN A 4 8.23 9.33 -2.63
C GLN A 4 7.59 8.72 -3.89
N LEU A 5 6.77 9.49 -4.62
CA LEU A 5 6.21 9.08 -5.90
C LEU A 5 7.29 8.89 -6.98
N GLU A 6 8.33 9.73 -7.01
CA GLU A 6 9.46 9.56 -7.94
C GLU A 6 10.28 8.31 -7.63
N LEU A 7 10.43 7.94 -6.36
CA LEU A 7 11.05 6.66 -5.98
C LEU A 7 10.24 5.47 -6.49
N VAL A 8 8.93 5.48 -6.30
CA VAL A 8 8.03 4.42 -6.81
C VAL A 8 8.05 4.37 -8.34
N ARG A 9 8.00 5.52 -9.02
CA ARG A 9 8.11 5.62 -10.49
C ARG A 9 9.43 5.05 -11.01
N GLU A 10 10.54 5.35 -10.34
CA GLU A 10 11.86 4.79 -10.65
C GLU A 10 11.87 3.25 -10.53
N PHE A 11 11.30 2.73 -9.45
CA PHE A 11 11.20 1.28 -9.27
C PHE A 11 10.31 0.61 -10.32
N HIS A 12 9.14 1.18 -10.64
CA HIS A 12 8.24 0.66 -11.66
C HIS A 12 8.92 0.60 -13.04
N ARG A 13 9.69 1.62 -13.42
CA ARG A 13 10.50 1.60 -14.66
C ARG A 13 11.51 0.45 -14.65
N LYS A 14 12.16 0.20 -13.52
CA LYS A 14 13.16 -0.86 -13.38
C LYS A 14 12.56 -2.25 -13.58
N ILE A 15 11.32 -2.48 -13.14
CA ILE A 15 10.65 -3.77 -13.26
C ILE A 15 9.77 -3.88 -14.51
N GLU A 16 9.87 -2.90 -15.42
CA GLU A 16 9.09 -2.85 -16.66
C GLU A 16 7.56 -2.86 -16.45
N GLU A 17 7.12 -2.30 -15.32
CA GLU A 17 5.69 -2.15 -15.00
C GLU A 17 5.05 -1.03 -15.83
N VAL A 18 3.75 -1.15 -16.08
CA VAL A 18 3.00 -0.13 -16.84
C VAL A 18 2.88 1.16 -16.02
N ILE A 19 3.35 2.26 -16.60
CA ILE A 19 3.23 3.61 -16.02
C ILE A 19 2.38 4.46 -16.96
N SER A 20 1.40 5.16 -16.40
CA SER A 20 0.58 6.13 -17.13
C SER A 20 1.04 7.55 -16.78
N ASP A 21 1.05 8.44 -17.77
CA ASP A 21 1.21 9.88 -17.55
C ASP A 21 -0.15 10.60 -17.46
N GLU A 22 -1.26 9.89 -17.75
CA GLU A 22 -2.64 10.39 -17.63
C GLU A 22 -3.44 9.59 -16.59
N PRO A 23 -4.40 10.22 -15.88
CA PRO A 23 -5.31 9.51 -14.99
C PRO A 23 -6.11 8.45 -15.74
N ARG A 24 -6.09 7.21 -15.24
CA ARG A 24 -6.86 6.10 -15.77
C ARG A 24 -7.18 5.10 -14.68
N LEU A 25 -8.24 4.32 -14.89
CA LEU A 25 -8.49 3.11 -14.13
C LEU A 25 -7.42 2.07 -14.45
N LEU A 26 -7.14 1.21 -13.47
CA LEU A 26 -6.38 -0.01 -13.71
C LEU A 26 -7.21 -1.00 -14.53
N ASP A 27 -6.51 -1.92 -15.19
CA ASP A 27 -7.16 -3.05 -15.85
C ASP A 27 -7.91 -3.88 -14.79
N HIS A 28 -9.15 -4.25 -15.09
CA HIS A 28 -10.04 -4.90 -14.13
C HIS A 28 -10.95 -5.91 -14.84
N GLN A 29 -11.36 -6.94 -14.13
CA GLN A 29 -12.29 -7.98 -14.57
C GLN A 29 -13.52 -7.98 -13.68
N VAL A 30 -14.55 -7.28 -14.14
CA VAL A 30 -15.78 -6.93 -13.38
C VAL A 30 -16.30 -8.06 -12.50
N GLU A 31 -16.49 -9.28 -13.03
CA GLU A 31 -17.07 -10.39 -12.27
C GLU A 31 -16.13 -10.91 -11.16
N PHE A 32 -14.83 -10.97 -11.41
CA PHE A 32 -13.86 -11.43 -10.42
C PHE A 32 -13.63 -10.38 -9.33
N ASP A 33 -13.46 -9.12 -9.74
CA ASP A 33 -13.15 -8.02 -8.84
C ASP A 33 -14.36 -7.63 -7.98
N ARG A 34 -15.60 -7.75 -8.50
CA ARG A 34 -16.82 -7.57 -7.71
C ARG A 34 -16.93 -8.63 -6.61
N GLY A 35 -16.55 -9.88 -6.91
CA GLY A 35 -16.46 -10.95 -5.92
C GLY A 35 -15.49 -10.61 -4.79
N LEU A 36 -14.30 -10.09 -5.15
CA LEU A 36 -13.31 -9.65 -4.17
C LEU A 36 -13.83 -8.51 -3.28
N ALA A 37 -14.46 -7.48 -3.86
CA ALA A 37 -15.06 -6.39 -3.07
C ALA A 37 -16.11 -6.92 -2.09
N GLN A 38 -17.00 -7.81 -2.55
CA GLN A 38 -18.04 -8.42 -1.70
C GLN A 38 -17.44 -9.25 -0.55
N ASP A 39 -16.35 -9.98 -0.79
CA ASP A 39 -15.64 -10.73 0.25
C ASP A 39 -15.07 -9.80 1.33
N LEU A 40 -14.50 -8.67 0.93
CA LEU A 40 -13.99 -7.65 1.86
C LEU A 40 -15.12 -7.03 2.69
N ARG A 41 -16.25 -6.67 2.05
CA ARG A 41 -17.44 -6.17 2.75
C ARG A 41 -17.98 -7.21 3.75
N THR A 42 -17.98 -8.48 3.38
CA THR A 42 -18.40 -9.59 4.26
C THR A 42 -17.47 -9.73 5.48
N ILE A 43 -16.16 -9.60 5.30
CA ILE A 43 -15.20 -9.59 6.43
C ILE A 43 -15.53 -8.44 7.40
N ILE A 44 -15.82 -7.24 6.88
CA ILE A 44 -16.20 -6.09 7.69
C ILE A 44 -17.46 -6.39 8.50
N GLU A 45 -18.51 -6.90 7.84
CA GLU A 45 -19.78 -7.22 8.49
C GLU A 45 -19.62 -8.25 9.62
N ILE A 46 -18.92 -9.36 9.35
CA ILE A 46 -18.64 -10.42 10.33
C ILE A 46 -17.88 -9.87 11.54
N ARG A 47 -16.95 -8.92 11.34
CA ARG A 47 -16.18 -8.32 12.45
C ARG A 47 -16.97 -7.24 13.17
N ARG A 48 -17.86 -6.53 12.47
CA ARG A 48 -18.75 -5.51 13.05
C ARG A 48 -19.87 -6.16 13.90
N SER A 49 -20.33 -7.37 13.56
CA SER A 49 -21.35 -8.10 14.31
C SER A 49 -20.85 -8.78 15.59
N LYS A 50 -19.54 -8.99 15.74
CA LYS A 50 -18.96 -9.55 16.97
C LYS A 50 -18.95 -8.53 18.11
N SER A 51 -19.49 -8.96 19.25
CA SER A 51 -19.44 -8.24 20.53
C SER A 51 -18.03 -8.20 21.12
N GLY A 52 -17.70 -7.11 21.80
CA GLY A 52 -16.42 -6.92 22.50
C GLY A 52 -15.65 -5.68 22.05
N ASN A 53 -14.67 -5.27 22.85
CA ASN A 53 -13.82 -4.13 22.52
C ASN A 53 -12.86 -4.52 21.39
N ARG A 54 -12.88 -3.74 20.31
CA ARG A 54 -11.93 -3.86 19.20
C ARG A 54 -10.63 -3.15 19.56
N SER A 55 -9.50 -3.83 19.33
CA SER A 55 -8.18 -3.20 19.44
C SER A 55 -8.02 -2.09 18.41
N GLU A 56 -7.04 -1.20 18.62
CA GLU A 56 -6.69 -0.18 17.63
C GLU A 56 -6.36 -0.80 16.26
N VAL A 57 -5.57 -1.88 16.25
CA VAL A 57 -5.23 -2.61 15.02
C VAL A 57 -6.47 -3.12 14.30
N THR A 58 -7.46 -3.66 15.02
CA THR A 58 -8.71 -4.11 14.39
C THR A 58 -9.48 -2.94 13.80
N LYS A 59 -9.56 -1.78 14.47
CA LYS A 59 -10.27 -0.61 13.93
C LYS A 59 -9.60 -0.10 12.65
N ARG A 60 -8.27 0.08 12.68
CA ARG A 60 -7.48 0.53 11.51
C ARG A 60 -7.55 -0.44 10.34
N ALA A 61 -7.42 -1.74 10.60
CA ALA A 61 -7.55 -2.75 9.57
C ALA A 61 -8.94 -2.74 8.91
N LEU A 62 -10.01 -2.56 9.68
CA LEU A 62 -11.36 -2.49 9.11
C LEU A 62 -11.58 -1.25 8.24
N MET A 63 -11.05 -0.08 8.65
CA MET A 63 -11.09 1.13 7.81
C MET A 63 -10.30 0.91 6.52
N ALA A 64 -9.08 0.36 6.60
CA ALA A 64 -8.27 0.08 5.41
C ALA A 64 -8.93 -0.93 4.44
N ILE A 65 -9.67 -1.91 4.97
CA ILE A 65 -10.45 -2.85 4.14
C ILE A 65 -11.65 -2.16 3.49
N GLU A 66 -12.29 -1.21 4.18
CA GLU A 66 -13.43 -0.43 3.66
C GLU A 66 -12.99 0.39 2.45
N GLU A 67 -11.92 1.19 2.57
CA GLU A 67 -11.41 1.99 1.45
C GLU A 67 -10.84 1.13 0.30
N LEU A 68 -10.33 -0.07 0.61
CA LEU A 68 -9.89 -1.02 -0.42
C LEU A 68 -11.10 -1.58 -1.20
N ALA A 69 -12.21 -1.89 -0.52
CA ALA A 69 -13.42 -2.34 -1.19
C ALA A 69 -13.99 -1.24 -2.09
N GLU A 70 -14.07 0.00 -1.60
CA GLU A 70 -14.56 1.16 -2.37
C GLU A 70 -13.70 1.43 -3.61
N TRP A 71 -12.38 1.32 -3.47
CA TRP A 71 -11.48 1.46 -4.60
C TRP A 71 -11.69 0.40 -5.68
N ILE A 72 -11.99 -0.86 -5.30
CA ILE A 72 -12.28 -1.95 -6.24
C ILE A 72 -13.67 -1.74 -6.88
N GLU A 73 -14.68 -1.37 -6.08
CA GLU A 73 -16.03 -1.08 -6.55
C GLU A 73 -16.01 0.04 -7.60
N ALA A 74 -15.29 1.14 -7.34
CA ALA A 74 -15.14 2.25 -8.27
C ALA A 74 -14.45 1.86 -9.60
N HIS A 75 -13.49 0.92 -9.58
CA HIS A 75 -12.91 0.39 -10.81
C HIS A 75 -13.95 -0.39 -11.61
N ASN A 76 -14.75 -1.24 -10.96
CA ASN A 76 -15.78 -2.05 -11.61
C ASN A 76 -16.96 -1.23 -12.14
N ASP A 77 -17.21 -0.07 -11.55
CA ASP A 77 -18.26 0.87 -11.96
C ASP A 77 -17.78 1.88 -13.01
N ASP A 78 -16.54 1.71 -13.52
CA ASP A 78 -15.88 2.62 -14.47
C ASP A 78 -15.83 4.09 -13.97
N ASP A 79 -15.80 4.32 -12.65
CA ASP A 79 -15.80 5.66 -12.04
C ASP A 79 -14.39 6.07 -11.60
N LEU A 80 -13.68 6.75 -12.50
CA LEU A 80 -12.33 7.27 -12.23
C LEU A 80 -12.27 8.26 -11.06
N VAL A 81 -13.32 9.06 -10.84
CA VAL A 81 -13.32 10.06 -9.77
C VAL A 81 -13.45 9.37 -8.42
N ALA A 82 -14.39 8.43 -8.29
CA ALA A 82 -14.54 7.63 -7.08
C ALA A 82 -13.29 6.77 -6.82
N ALA A 83 -12.65 6.22 -7.85
CA ALA A 83 -11.42 5.45 -7.69
C ALA A 83 -10.25 6.34 -7.20
N ALA A 84 -10.18 7.58 -7.67
CA ALA A 84 -9.17 8.53 -7.20
C ALA A 84 -9.41 8.97 -5.74
N ASP A 85 -10.68 9.17 -5.36
CA ASP A 85 -11.09 9.51 -3.99
C ASP A 85 -10.72 8.39 -3.01
N ALA A 86 -11.18 7.16 -3.28
CA ALA A 86 -10.85 5.99 -2.45
C ALA A 86 -9.33 5.71 -2.41
N TRP A 87 -8.59 5.98 -3.50
CA TRP A 87 -7.12 5.88 -3.47
C TRP A 87 -6.50 6.91 -2.50
N ALA A 88 -7.00 8.14 -2.49
CA ALA A 88 -6.53 9.19 -1.60
C ALA A 88 -6.84 8.85 -0.12
N ASP A 89 -8.02 8.33 0.17
CA ASP A 89 -8.41 7.91 1.53
C ASP A 89 -7.54 6.78 2.06
N ARG A 90 -7.21 5.79 1.20
CA ARG A 90 -6.24 4.74 1.55
C ARG A 90 -4.87 5.31 1.90
N MET A 91 -4.39 6.28 1.13
CA MET A 91 -3.11 6.94 1.41
C MET A 91 -3.17 7.70 2.74
N TYR A 92 -4.29 8.39 3.01
CA TYR A 92 -4.51 9.14 4.23
C TYR A 92 -4.52 8.24 5.47
N LEU A 93 -5.23 7.10 5.41
CA LEU A 93 -5.25 6.11 6.48
C LEU A 93 -3.86 5.47 6.71
N LEU A 94 -3.15 5.10 5.64
CA LEU A 94 -1.82 4.51 5.73
C LEU A 94 -0.81 5.46 6.40
N LEU A 95 -0.84 6.75 6.04
CA LEU A 95 -0.01 7.76 6.70
C LEU A 95 -0.46 7.99 8.15
N GLY A 96 -1.77 7.99 8.40
CA GLY A 96 -2.34 8.07 9.74
C GLY A 96 -1.86 6.96 10.68
N ASP A 97 -1.69 5.74 10.18
CA ASP A 97 -1.12 4.62 10.93
C ASP A 97 0.32 4.90 11.36
N ALA A 98 1.14 5.43 10.45
CA ALA A 98 2.51 5.79 10.76
C ALA A 98 2.60 6.92 11.79
N ILE A 99 1.72 7.93 11.68
CA ILE A 99 1.65 9.05 12.64
C ILE A 99 1.32 8.54 14.04
N VAL A 100 0.26 7.74 14.18
CA VAL A 100 -0.19 7.28 15.50
C VAL A 100 0.76 6.26 16.13
N SER A 101 1.44 5.45 15.31
CA SER A 101 2.46 4.53 15.79
C SER A 101 3.85 5.16 15.96
N GLY A 102 4.03 6.44 15.58
CA GLY A 102 5.32 7.14 15.64
C GLY A 102 6.36 6.58 14.67
N MET A 103 5.95 5.86 13.63
CA MET A 103 6.85 5.29 12.63
C MET A 103 7.52 6.39 11.79
N PRO A 104 8.84 6.29 11.53
CA PRO A 104 9.53 7.22 10.64
C PRO A 104 9.24 6.86 9.17
N ALA A 105 8.01 7.10 8.71
CA ALA A 105 7.49 6.64 7.42
C ALA A 105 8.44 6.95 6.27
N GLU A 106 8.86 8.20 6.09
CA GLU A 106 9.76 8.60 4.99
C GLU A 106 11.07 7.81 4.98
N ALA A 107 11.73 7.68 6.14
CA ALA A 107 12.97 6.91 6.25
C ALA A 107 12.77 5.41 6.00
N LEU A 108 11.61 4.85 6.39
CA LEU A 108 11.25 3.48 6.08
C LEU A 108 11.02 3.29 4.58
N LEU A 109 10.30 4.21 3.93
CA LEU A 109 10.08 4.17 2.48
C LEU A 109 11.40 4.29 1.70
N ASP A 110 12.29 5.20 2.10
CA ASP A 110 13.60 5.37 1.45
C ASP A 110 14.45 4.08 1.54
N GLU A 111 14.44 3.41 2.70
CA GLU A 111 15.17 2.15 2.88
C GLU A 111 14.51 0.98 2.12
N VAL A 112 13.19 0.94 2.05
CA VAL A 112 12.45 -0.02 1.23
C VAL A 112 12.73 0.21 -0.25
N HIS A 113 12.78 1.46 -0.71
CA HIS A 113 13.17 1.80 -2.08
C HIS A 113 14.58 1.34 -2.39
N ARG A 114 15.55 1.68 -1.53
CA ARG A 114 16.94 1.22 -1.67
C ARG A 114 17.02 -0.30 -1.81
N SER A 115 16.29 -1.04 -0.97
CA SER A 115 16.21 -2.50 -1.05
C SER A 115 15.55 -2.98 -2.35
N ASN A 116 14.43 -2.38 -2.74
CA ASN A 116 13.71 -2.70 -3.99
C ASN A 116 14.60 -2.50 -5.21
N MET A 117 15.44 -1.46 -5.23
CA MET A 117 16.40 -1.20 -6.28
C MET A 117 17.55 -2.23 -6.35
N THR A 118 17.65 -3.19 -5.42
CA THR A 118 18.55 -4.35 -5.55
C THR A 118 17.90 -5.60 -6.15
N LYS A 119 16.57 -5.60 -6.34
CA LYS A 119 15.84 -6.69 -7.01
C LYS A 119 16.13 -6.68 -8.51
N ILE A 120 16.08 -7.85 -9.16
CA ILE A 120 16.08 -7.94 -10.63
C ILE A 120 14.64 -7.89 -11.16
N ALA A 121 14.49 -7.69 -12.48
CA ALA A 121 13.21 -7.52 -13.16
C ALA A 121 12.17 -8.60 -12.78
N ALA A 122 10.89 -8.22 -12.86
CA ALA A 122 9.77 -8.99 -12.35
C ALA A 122 9.58 -10.33 -13.10
N ASN A 123 9.04 -11.30 -12.37
CA ASN A 123 8.33 -12.42 -12.99
C ASN A 123 6.96 -11.89 -13.45
N GLU A 124 6.64 -12.03 -14.74
CA GLU A 124 5.48 -11.47 -15.46
C GLU A 124 4.12 -11.72 -14.78
N GLN A 125 4.02 -12.68 -13.85
CA GLN A 125 2.76 -13.08 -13.22
C GLN A 125 2.34 -12.24 -12.00
N THR A 126 3.21 -11.43 -11.40
CA THR A 126 2.93 -10.82 -10.08
C THR A 126 3.19 -9.33 -9.97
N GLY A 127 3.79 -8.69 -10.99
CA GLY A 127 4.26 -7.29 -10.89
C GLY A 127 5.32 -7.07 -9.81
N LYS A 128 5.88 -8.13 -9.21
CA LYS A 128 6.89 -8.05 -8.13
C LYS A 128 8.26 -8.46 -8.64
N GLY A 129 9.27 -7.63 -8.38
CA GLY A 129 10.68 -7.92 -8.66
C GLY A 129 11.17 -9.19 -7.95
N THR A 130 11.94 -10.03 -8.65
CA THR A 130 12.43 -11.33 -8.15
C THR A 130 13.74 -11.15 -7.37
N LYS A 131 13.93 -11.93 -6.29
CA LYS A 131 15.19 -11.92 -5.52
C LYS A 131 16.27 -12.72 -6.28
N ALA A 132 17.38 -12.09 -6.66
CA ALA A 132 18.53 -12.75 -7.26
C ALA A 132 19.82 -12.51 -6.47
N ASN A 133 20.94 -13.06 -6.96
CA ASN A 133 22.28 -12.83 -6.45
C ASN A 133 22.56 -11.31 -6.39
N GLY A 134 22.63 -10.75 -5.18
CA GLY A 134 22.81 -9.31 -4.95
C GLY A 134 21.63 -8.60 -4.26
N PHE A 135 20.51 -9.29 -3.99
CA PHE A 135 19.42 -8.74 -3.19
C PHE A 135 19.89 -8.33 -1.78
N GLN A 136 19.54 -7.12 -1.37
CA GLN A 136 19.78 -6.62 -0.03
C GLN A 136 18.45 -6.32 0.64
N SER A 137 18.13 -7.04 1.72
CA SER A 137 16.94 -6.79 2.53
C SER A 137 16.95 -5.37 3.12
N PRO A 138 15.78 -4.75 3.34
CA PRO A 138 15.71 -3.44 3.97
C PRO A 138 16.13 -3.54 5.45
N ASN A 139 16.98 -2.62 5.90
CA ASN A 139 17.48 -2.54 7.27
C ASN A 139 16.53 -1.70 8.16
N ILE A 140 15.31 -2.22 8.34
CA ILE A 140 14.26 -1.56 9.12
C ILE A 140 14.67 -1.33 10.58
N GLN A 141 15.40 -2.29 11.17
CA GLN A 141 15.83 -2.22 12.57
C GLN A 141 16.70 -0.97 12.83
N THR A 142 17.65 -0.67 11.93
CA THR A 142 18.52 0.50 12.08
C THR A 142 17.72 1.81 12.04
N ILE A 143 16.73 1.91 11.16
CA ILE A 143 15.86 3.09 11.06
C ILE A 143 15.05 3.29 12.34
N LEU A 144 14.49 2.21 12.89
CA LEU A 144 13.74 2.27 14.16
C LEU A 144 14.64 2.67 15.34
N ASP A 145 15.86 2.15 15.40
CA ASP A 145 16.80 2.48 16.48
C ASP A 145 17.30 3.93 16.38
N GLN A 146 17.49 4.46 15.18
CA GLN A 146 17.79 5.88 14.96
C GLN A 146 16.64 6.77 15.43
N LYS A 147 15.39 6.44 15.07
CA LYS A 147 14.20 7.17 15.50
C LYS A 147 14.08 7.19 17.03
N ARG A 148 14.31 6.05 17.69
CA ARG A 148 14.30 5.97 19.16
C ARG A 148 15.36 6.86 19.80
N LYS A 149 16.59 6.90 19.25
CA LYS A 149 17.67 7.76 19.78
C LYS A 149 17.34 9.24 19.66
N GLN A 150 16.68 9.66 18.58
CA GLN A 150 16.26 11.05 18.37
C GLN A 150 15.14 11.49 19.34
N SER A 151 14.26 10.59 19.76
CA SER A 151 13.18 10.92 20.69
C SER A 151 13.62 11.02 22.16
N THR A 152 14.85 10.64 22.49
CA THR A 152 15.40 10.65 23.86
C THR A 152 16.38 11.82 24.09
N GLN A 153 16.55 12.70 23.10
CA GLN A 153 17.32 13.95 23.16
C GLN A 153 16.37 15.13 23.16
#